data_AF-A0A7X2FY99-F1
#
_entry.id   AF-A0A7X2FY99-F1
#
_cell.length_a   1.000
_cell.length_b   1.000
_cell.length_c   1.000
_cell.angle_alpha   90.00
_cell.angle_beta   90.00
_cell.angle_gamma   90.00
#
_symmetry.space_group_name_H-M   'P 1'
#
loop_
_entity.id
_entity.type
_entity.pdbx_description
1 polymer ?
#
loop_
_entity_poly.entity_id
_entity_poly.type
_entity_poly.pdbx_seq_one_letter_code
_entity_poly.pdbx_strand_id
1 'polypeptide(L)'
;MTASLLSAILDRLLPGNSEGWPAAGKLGLAPSVGAFISRTPEGAAWLEVVLAGTAPGFLEMTPAEQTRDLQRLEEAEPEAFERLVVAAYNMYYTHPEVRHVIERLTGYEARPPQPLGYEMEPFDEALLVRQKQRAPFWRRTGGEA
;
A
#
# COMPACT_ATOMS: atom_id res chain seq x y z
N MET A 1 14.99 -21.08 2.27
CA MET A 1 14.85 -21.09 0.80
C MET A 1 13.59 -20.38 0.34
N THR A 2 12.41 -20.64 0.92
CA THR A 2 11.16 -19.94 0.56
C THR A 2 11.20 -18.43 0.87
N ALA A 3 11.73 -18.04 2.03
CA ALA A 3 11.85 -16.63 2.41
C ALA A 3 12.79 -15.82 1.48
N SER A 4 13.89 -16.42 1.01
CA SER A 4 14.82 -15.80 0.06
C SER A 4 14.20 -15.64 -1.33
N LEU A 5 13.42 -16.64 -1.78
CA LEU A 5 12.69 -16.54 -3.05
C LEU A 5 11.63 -15.45 -2.99
N LEU A 6 10.78 -15.44 -1.96
CA LEU A 6 9.76 -14.41 -1.79
C LEU A 6 10.37 -13.01 -1.71
N SER A 7 11.50 -12.84 -1.02
CA SER A 7 12.22 -11.56 -0.98
C SER A 7 12.64 -11.09 -2.38
N ALA A 8 13.20 -11.97 -3.21
CA ALA A 8 13.62 -11.61 -4.57
C ALA A 8 12.43 -11.25 -5.47
N ILE A 9 11.31 -11.97 -5.33
CA ILE A 9 10.05 -11.63 -6.03
C ILE A 9 9.59 -10.23 -5.60
N LEU A 10 9.60 -9.93 -4.30
CA LEU A 10 9.21 -8.62 -3.77
C LEU A 10 10.13 -7.50 -4.25
N ASP A 11 11.44 -7.74 -4.37
CA ASP A 11 12.39 -6.77 -4.96
C ASP A 11 12.11 -6.49 -6.44
N ARG A 12 11.49 -7.42 -7.19
CA ARG A 12 11.04 -7.15 -8.55
C ARG A 12 9.74 -6.36 -8.61
N LEU A 13 8.81 -6.63 -7.70
CA LEU A 13 7.55 -5.87 -7.61
C LEU A 13 7.79 -4.43 -7.11
N LEU A 14 8.72 -4.26 -6.16
CA LEU A 14 8.98 -3.02 -5.44
C LEU A 14 10.51 -2.82 -5.30
N PRO A 15 11.22 -2.47 -6.40
CA PRO A 15 12.68 -2.40 -6.45
C PRO A 15 13.31 -1.20 -5.73
N GLY A 16 12.49 -0.27 -5.24
CA GLY A 16 12.98 1.05 -4.81
C GLY A 16 13.49 1.90 -5.98
N ASN A 17 14.06 3.06 -5.68
CA ASN A 17 14.61 3.95 -6.71
C ASN A 17 15.67 4.93 -6.14
N SER A 18 16.17 5.83 -7.00
CA SER A 18 17.16 6.84 -6.64
C SER A 18 16.63 8.00 -5.78
N GLU A 19 15.31 8.15 -5.64
CA GLU A 19 14.68 9.21 -4.80
C GLU A 19 14.58 8.79 -3.32
N GLY A 20 15.18 7.65 -2.97
CA GLY A 20 15.24 7.13 -1.62
C GLY A 20 14.08 6.20 -1.25
N TRP A 21 13.29 5.73 -2.22
CA TRP A 21 12.35 4.64 -1.99
C TRP A 21 13.14 3.33 -1.80
N PRO A 22 12.98 2.62 -0.67
CA PRO A 22 13.71 1.38 -0.40
C PRO A 22 13.15 0.21 -1.23
N ALA A 23 13.99 -0.78 -1.56
CA ALA A 23 13.49 -2.03 -2.12
C ALA A 23 12.74 -2.85 -1.04
N ALA A 24 11.70 -3.60 -1.42
CA ALA A 24 10.91 -4.37 -0.47
C ALA A 24 11.70 -5.47 0.26
N GLY A 25 12.66 -6.11 -0.40
CA GLY A 25 13.57 -7.08 0.20
C GLY A 25 14.52 -6.44 1.22
N LYS A 26 14.98 -5.20 0.98
CA LYS A 26 15.77 -4.42 1.96
C LYS A 26 14.98 -4.18 3.26
N LEU A 27 13.67 -3.99 3.16
CA LEU A 27 12.76 -3.82 4.29
C LEU A 27 12.41 -5.15 4.99
N GLY A 28 12.86 -6.29 4.49
CA GLY A 28 12.59 -7.60 5.08
C GLY A 28 11.11 -7.97 5.10
N LEU A 29 10.33 -7.55 4.08
CA LEU A 29 8.87 -7.70 4.10
C LEU A 29 8.36 -9.14 3.90
N ALA A 30 9.20 -10.07 3.43
CA ALA A 30 8.79 -11.42 3.07
C ALA A 30 7.98 -12.16 4.17
N PRO A 31 8.38 -12.17 5.46
CA PRO A 31 7.59 -12.83 6.51
C PRO A 31 6.22 -12.17 6.71
N SER A 32 6.15 -10.83 6.71
CA SER A 32 4.91 -10.08 6.90
C SER A 32 3.94 -10.24 5.74
N VAL A 33 4.46 -10.27 4.50
CA VAL A 33 3.67 -10.55 3.29
C VAL A 33 3.11 -11.97 3.34
N GLY A 34 3.96 -12.97 3.62
CA GLY A 34 3.50 -14.36 3.73
C GLY A 34 2.45 -14.55 4.82
N ALA A 35 2.63 -13.88 5.97
CA ALA A 35 1.66 -13.88 7.06
C ALA A 35 0.36 -13.16 6.69
N PHE A 36 0.41 -12.07 5.92
CA PHE A 36 -0.77 -11.33 5.48
C PHE A 36 -1.63 -12.14 4.52
N ILE A 37 -1.01 -12.76 3.50
CA ILE A 37 -1.72 -13.59 2.52
C ILE A 37 -2.38 -14.76 3.24
N SER A 38 -1.65 -15.45 4.13
CA SER A 38 -2.13 -16.62 4.88
C SER A 38 -3.19 -16.33 5.94
N ARG A 39 -3.72 -15.09 6.05
CA ARG A 39 -4.83 -14.79 6.99
C ARG A 39 -6.17 -15.32 6.51
N THR A 40 -6.33 -15.55 5.21
CA THR A 40 -7.52 -16.20 4.66
C THR A 40 -7.29 -17.71 4.52
N PRO A 41 -8.33 -18.55 4.61
CA PRO A 41 -8.21 -19.99 4.46
C PRO A 41 -7.50 -20.42 3.16
N GLU A 42 -7.75 -19.69 2.07
CA GLU A 42 -7.17 -19.95 0.74
C GLU A 42 -5.78 -19.33 0.55
N GLY A 43 -5.37 -18.45 1.47
CA GLY A 43 -4.18 -17.64 1.34
C GLY A 43 -2.87 -18.42 1.23
N ALA A 44 -2.74 -19.46 2.06
CA ALA A 44 -1.56 -20.32 2.03
C ALA A 44 -1.41 -21.02 0.67
N ALA A 45 -2.53 -21.45 0.08
CA ALA A 45 -2.56 -22.10 -1.23
C ALA A 45 -2.16 -21.12 -2.35
N TRP A 46 -2.62 -19.87 -2.32
CA TRP A 46 -2.20 -18.86 -3.29
C TRP A 46 -0.70 -18.58 -3.22
N LEU A 47 -0.14 -18.47 -2.01
CA LEU A 47 1.30 -18.27 -1.85
C LEU A 47 2.09 -19.48 -2.37
N GLU A 48 1.61 -20.70 -2.12
CA GLU A 48 2.22 -21.90 -2.65
C GLU A 48 2.18 -21.93 -4.18
N VAL A 49 1.06 -21.59 -4.80
CA VAL A 49 0.91 -21.49 -6.27
C VAL A 49 1.95 -20.52 -6.85
N VAL A 50 2.13 -19.34 -6.25
CA VAL A 50 3.15 -18.38 -6.69
C VAL A 50 4.56 -18.96 -6.55
N LEU A 51 4.90 -19.51 -5.39
CA LEU A 51 6.25 -19.99 -5.12
C LEU A 51 6.60 -21.22 -5.98
N ALA A 52 5.66 -22.12 -6.20
CA ALA A 52 5.82 -23.30 -7.05
C ALA A 52 5.79 -22.95 -8.53
N GLY A 53 5.02 -21.92 -8.91
CA GLY A 53 4.91 -21.41 -10.26
C GLY A 53 6.09 -20.56 -10.71
N THR A 54 6.94 -20.10 -9.78
CA THR A 54 8.17 -19.35 -10.09
C THR A 54 9.24 -20.29 -10.65
N ALA A 55 9.96 -19.87 -11.69
CA ALA A 55 10.91 -20.74 -12.37
C ALA A 55 12.05 -21.25 -11.44
N PRO A 56 12.49 -22.51 -11.60
CA PRO A 56 13.71 -22.99 -10.95
C PRO A 56 14.91 -22.11 -11.34
N GLY A 57 15.73 -21.71 -10.36
CA GLY A 57 16.88 -20.84 -10.61
C GLY A 57 16.56 -19.35 -10.73
N PHE A 58 15.37 -18.91 -10.29
CA PHE A 58 14.96 -17.51 -10.32
C PHE A 58 15.95 -16.55 -9.63
N LEU A 59 16.64 -17.00 -8.58
CA LEU A 59 17.59 -16.16 -7.83
C LEU A 59 18.86 -15.85 -8.63
N GLU A 60 19.17 -16.70 -9.61
CA GLU A 60 20.34 -16.65 -10.47
C GLU A 60 20.07 -15.92 -11.79
N MET A 61 18.79 -15.63 -12.09
CA MET A 61 18.36 -14.90 -13.27
C MET A 61 18.73 -13.42 -13.21
N THR A 62 18.91 -12.82 -14.39
CA THR A 62 19.00 -11.36 -14.52
C THR A 62 17.66 -10.69 -14.15
N PRO A 63 17.65 -9.39 -13.77
CA PRO A 63 16.40 -8.70 -13.45
C PRO A 63 15.35 -8.72 -14.58
N ALA A 64 15.79 -8.72 -15.84
CA ALA A 64 14.90 -8.79 -17.00
C ALA A 64 14.26 -10.18 -17.16
N GLU A 65 15.02 -11.24 -16.89
CA GLU A 65 14.52 -12.61 -16.90
C GLU A 65 13.55 -12.86 -15.73
N GLN A 66 13.88 -12.36 -14.55
CA GLN A 66 12.99 -12.40 -13.39
C GLN A 66 11.65 -11.71 -13.70
N THR A 67 11.69 -10.50 -14.28
CA THR A 67 10.44 -9.80 -14.67
C THR A 67 9.64 -10.59 -15.69
N ARG A 68 10.28 -11.19 -16.71
CA ARG A 68 9.58 -12.00 -17.71
C ARG A 68 8.94 -13.25 -17.08
N ASP A 69 9.63 -13.91 -16.15
CA ASP A 69 9.09 -15.06 -15.45
C ASP A 69 7.88 -14.69 -14.58
N LEU A 70 7.96 -13.55 -13.86
CA LEU A 70 6.83 -13.05 -13.07
C LEU A 70 5.63 -12.64 -13.95
N GLN A 71 5.87 -12.04 -15.12
CA GLN A 71 4.79 -11.72 -16.08
C GLN A 71 4.11 -12.99 -16.60
N ARG A 72 4.89 -14.02 -16.95
CA ARG A 72 4.35 -15.33 -17.33
C ARG A 72 3.51 -15.94 -16.20
N LEU A 73 3.98 -15.83 -14.96
CA LEU A 73 3.25 -16.33 -13.78
C LEU A 73 1.96 -15.55 -13.54
N GLU A 74 1.98 -14.23 -13.69
CA GLU A 74 0.80 -13.35 -13.60
C GLU A 74 -0.26 -13.72 -14.65
N GLU A 75 0.15 -14.05 -15.87
CA GLU A 75 -0.76 -14.51 -16.93
C GLU A 75 -1.34 -15.91 -16.66
N ALA A 76 -0.52 -16.82 -16.11
CA ALA A 76 -0.92 -18.20 -15.85
C ALA A 76 -1.80 -18.35 -14.60
N GLU A 77 -1.50 -17.59 -13.54
CA GLU A 77 -2.11 -17.69 -12.22
C GLU A 77 -2.55 -16.30 -11.70
N PRO A 78 -3.44 -15.59 -12.41
CA PRO A 78 -3.74 -14.18 -12.16
C PRO A 78 -4.29 -13.91 -10.76
N GLU A 79 -5.15 -14.79 -10.24
CA GLU A 79 -5.73 -14.61 -8.90
C GLU A 79 -4.66 -14.74 -7.80
N ALA A 80 -3.81 -15.77 -7.87
CA ALA A 80 -2.75 -15.97 -6.88
C ALA A 80 -1.72 -14.82 -6.93
N PHE A 81 -1.39 -14.35 -8.13
CA PHE A 81 -0.47 -13.23 -8.33
C PHE A 81 -1.06 -11.90 -7.83
N GLU A 82 -2.34 -11.62 -8.09
CA GLU A 82 -3.03 -10.44 -7.56
C GLU A 82 -2.97 -10.41 -6.03
N ARG A 83 -3.20 -11.55 -5.37
CA ARG A 83 -3.13 -11.66 -3.90
C ARG A 83 -1.74 -11.35 -3.36
N LEU A 84 -0.69 -11.79 -4.05
CA LEU A 84 0.69 -11.43 -3.73
C LEU A 84 0.91 -9.91 -3.86
N VAL A 85 0.48 -9.30 -4.96
CA VAL A 85 0.64 -7.87 -5.21
C VAL A 85 -0.09 -7.06 -4.14
N VAL A 86 -1.35 -7.38 -3.84
CA VAL A 86 -2.13 -6.73 -2.79
C VAL A 86 -1.40 -6.80 -1.44
N ALA A 87 -0.87 -7.98 -1.08
CA ALA A 87 -0.13 -8.14 0.17
C ALA A 87 1.19 -7.35 0.20
N ALA A 88 1.94 -7.37 -0.91
CA ALA A 88 3.19 -6.62 -1.06
C ALA A 88 2.96 -5.11 -0.86
N TYR A 89 1.96 -4.55 -1.54
CA TYR A 89 1.62 -3.12 -1.44
C TYR A 89 1.12 -2.75 -0.04
N ASN A 90 0.26 -3.58 0.57
CA ASN A 90 -0.21 -3.35 1.95
C ASN A 90 0.96 -3.29 2.93
N MET A 91 1.89 -4.24 2.85
CA MET A 91 3.03 -4.29 3.79
C MET A 91 4.07 -3.20 3.49
N TYR A 92 4.26 -2.84 2.22
CA TYR A 92 5.24 -1.83 1.84
C TYR A 92 4.81 -0.42 2.26
N TYR A 93 3.61 0.01 1.87
CA TYR A 93 3.14 1.39 2.15
C TYR A 93 2.77 1.62 3.62
N THR A 94 2.62 0.57 4.41
CA THR A 94 2.45 0.68 5.88
C THR A 94 3.77 0.62 6.65
N HIS A 95 4.89 0.27 5.99
CA HIS A 95 6.19 0.18 6.64
C HIS A 95 6.68 1.58 7.08
N PRO A 96 7.22 1.72 8.32
CA PRO A 96 7.68 3.01 8.83
C PRO A 96 8.63 3.74 7.88
N GLU A 97 9.67 3.08 7.35
CA GLU A 97 10.63 3.74 6.43
C GLU A 97 9.96 4.32 5.18
N VAL A 98 9.00 3.61 4.59
CA VAL A 98 8.27 4.08 3.39
C VAL A 98 7.37 5.26 3.75
N ARG A 99 6.73 5.24 4.93
CA ARG A 99 5.92 6.35 5.41
C ARG A 99 6.74 7.62 5.63
N HIS A 100 7.99 7.51 6.11
CA HIS A 100 8.89 8.67 6.22
C HIS A 100 9.32 9.22 4.85
N VAL A 101 9.42 8.37 3.82
CA VAL A 101 9.64 8.83 2.44
C VAL A 101 8.43 9.64 1.96
N ILE A 102 7.21 9.14 2.18
CA ILE A 102 5.97 9.85 1.82
C ILE A 102 5.88 11.20 2.54
N GLU A 103 6.15 11.24 3.85
CA GLU A 103 6.18 12.47 4.63
C GLU A 103 7.16 13.49 4.06
N ARG A 104 8.40 13.06 3.76
CA ARG A 104 9.42 13.93 3.16
C ARG A 104 8.98 14.50 1.80
N LEU A 105 8.32 13.69 0.96
CA LEU A 105 7.94 14.09 -0.40
C LEU A 105 6.65 14.93 -0.45
N THR A 106 5.73 14.74 0.49
CA THR A 106 4.37 15.30 0.41
C THR A 106 4.01 16.24 1.56
N GLY A 107 4.77 16.21 2.66
CA GLY A 107 4.42 16.91 3.90
C GLY A 107 3.34 16.21 4.74
N TYR A 108 2.78 15.08 4.29
CA TYR A 108 1.84 14.31 5.10
C TYR A 108 2.57 13.51 6.17
N GLU A 109 2.39 13.89 7.42
CA GLU A 109 3.13 13.31 8.54
C GLU A 109 3.00 11.78 8.63
N ALA A 110 4.09 11.09 8.97
CA ALA A 110 4.14 9.63 9.08
C ALA A 110 3.48 9.08 10.36
N ARG A 111 2.38 9.68 10.80
CA ARG A 111 1.61 9.33 12.00
C ARG A 111 0.11 9.30 11.72
N PRO A 112 -0.71 8.64 12.56
CA PRO A 112 -2.16 8.82 12.51
C PRO A 112 -2.51 10.31 12.67
N PRO A 113 -3.50 10.83 11.91
CA PRO A 113 -3.87 12.24 12.00
C PRO A 113 -4.49 12.55 13.35
N GLN A 114 -5.38 11.69 13.86
CA GLN A 114 -6.01 11.88 15.16
C GLN A 114 -5.09 11.41 16.30
N PRO A 115 -5.05 12.12 17.45
CA PRO A 115 -5.91 13.28 17.80
C PRO A 115 -5.37 14.65 17.37
N LEU A 116 -4.12 14.75 16.91
CA LEU A 116 -3.43 16.03 16.73
C LEU A 116 -3.94 16.84 15.53
N GLY A 117 -4.54 16.19 14.53
CA GLY A 117 -4.88 16.78 13.25
C GLY A 117 -3.63 17.15 12.42
N TYR A 118 -3.87 17.97 11.40
CA TYR A 118 -2.85 18.69 10.64
C TYR A 118 -2.99 20.19 10.93
N GLU A 119 -1.89 20.91 10.87
CA GLU A 119 -1.95 22.37 10.84
C GLU A 119 -2.55 22.82 9.50
N MET A 120 -3.64 23.58 9.58
CA MET A 120 -4.35 24.11 8.43
C MET A 120 -4.30 25.63 8.48
N GLU A 121 -4.24 26.27 7.33
CA GLU A 121 -4.42 27.72 7.23
C GLU A 121 -5.73 28.15 7.89
N PRO A 122 -5.79 29.38 8.47
CA PRO A 122 -7.03 29.92 8.99
C PRO A 122 -8.16 29.83 7.97
N PHE A 123 -9.33 29.36 8.41
CA PHE A 123 -10.47 29.21 7.54
C PHE A 123 -10.93 30.58 7.00
N ASP A 124 -11.05 30.70 5.68
CA ASP A 124 -11.56 31.91 5.04
C ASP A 124 -13.08 32.05 5.25
N GLU A 125 -13.46 32.90 6.20
CA GLU A 125 -14.86 33.20 6.50
C GLU A 125 -15.64 33.80 5.33
N ALA A 126 -14.99 34.37 4.32
CA ALA A 126 -15.67 34.89 3.13
C ALA A 126 -16.40 33.78 2.35
N LEU A 127 -15.95 32.52 2.46
CA LEU A 127 -16.61 31.37 1.86
C LEU A 127 -18.01 31.12 2.44
N LEU A 128 -18.28 31.58 3.67
CA LEU A 128 -19.56 31.40 4.33
C LEU A 128 -20.61 32.46 3.96
N VAL A 129 -20.25 33.52 3.24
CA VAL A 129 -21.15 34.65 2.96
C VAL A 129 -22.48 34.20 2.36
N ARG A 130 -22.44 33.35 1.32
CA ARG A 130 -23.65 32.82 0.69
C ARG A 130 -24.50 32.00 1.67
N GLN A 131 -23.86 31.16 2.48
CA GLN A 131 -24.57 30.28 3.40
C GLN A 131 -25.20 31.07 4.56
N LYS A 132 -24.49 32.08 5.10
CA LYS A 132 -24.99 32.99 6.14
C LYS A 132 -26.21 33.81 5.67
N GLN A 133 -26.34 34.08 4.36
CA GLN A 133 -27.45 34.84 3.77
C GLN A 133 -28.70 33.99 3.45
N ARG A 134 -28.63 32.66 3.54
CA ARG A 134 -29.79 31.80 3.23
C ARG A 134 -30.83 31.91 4.35
N ALA A 135 -32.10 32.00 3.95
CA ALA A 135 -33.21 31.88 4.88
C ALA A 135 -33.14 30.53 5.62
N PRO A 136 -33.47 30.48 6.93
CA PRO A 136 -33.51 29.24 7.69
C PRO A 136 -34.34 28.17 6.96
N PHE A 137 -33.77 26.98 6.79
CA PHE A 137 -34.48 25.83 6.23
C PHE A 137 -35.28 25.05 7.28
N TRP A 138 -35.11 25.42 8.56
CA TRP A 138 -35.81 24.83 9.70
C TRP A 138 -36.98 25.69 10.16
N ARG A 139 -38.04 25.05 10.68
CA ARG A 139 -39.17 25.74 11.28
C ARG A 139 -38.80 26.21 12.69
N ARG A 140 -39.15 27.43 13.05
CA ARG A 140 -39.06 27.90 14.44
C ARG A 140 -40.14 27.22 15.26
N THR A 141 -39.74 26.37 16.20
CA THR A 141 -40.63 25.77 17.19
C THR A 141 -40.65 26.69 18.42
N GLY A 142 -41.35 27.82 18.32
CA GLY A 142 -41.52 28.76 19.44
C GLY A 142 -41.57 30.22 18.99
N GLY A 143 -42.78 30.78 18.97
CA GLY A 143 -43.05 32.21 18.81
C GLY A 143 -44.53 32.46 19.04
N GLU A 144 -44.86 33.11 20.16
CA GLU A 144 -46.20 33.63 20.45
C GLU A 144 -46.61 34.69 19.41
N ALA A 145 -47.91 34.74 19.14
CA ALA A 145 -48.58 35.60 18.16
C ALA A 145 -48.57 37.09 18.54
#